data_AF-A0A497A9Z0-F1
#
_entry.id   AF-A0A497A9Z0-F1
#
_cell.length_a   1.000
_cell.length_b   1.000
_cell.length_c   1.000
_cell.angle_alpha   90.00
_cell.angle_beta   90.00
_cell.angle_gamma   90.00
#
_symmetry.space_group_name_H-M   'P 1'
#
loop_
_entity.id
_entity.type
_entity.pdbx_description
1 polymer ?
#
loop_
_entity_poly.entity_id
_entity_poly.type
_entity_poly.pdbx_seq_one_letter_code
_entity_poly.pdbx_strand_id
1 'polypeptide(L)'
;MSNGYREEVFNVLLALLLHERSIVTAPEQSLRQAIEQRRHVPDVLVVYRGLRTVIEGKVADKAGADEKAFEQARDRVNSGIAHVGIALLYPAAIRKIPSFSELQGFLSSCTFKVAVCSETGETGWTEGGLDYLADVLRGTFERLVHEDAVVKAVNVLKAGIDEFARLVFTSPATVDRAAEILGIREVPKRSRKKSVD
;
A
#
# COMPACT_ATOMS: atom_id res chain seq x y z
N MET A 1 30.50 18.24 14.66
CA MET A 1 29.32 17.63 15.31
C MET A 1 28.17 17.72 14.33
N SER A 2 27.56 16.60 13.91
CA SER A 2 26.47 16.58 12.93
C SER A 2 25.18 17.11 13.57
N ASN A 3 25.00 18.43 13.55
CA ASN A 3 23.84 19.11 14.13
C ASN A 3 22.68 19.12 13.13
N GLY A 4 22.15 17.93 12.78
CA GLY A 4 21.05 17.77 11.83
C GLY A 4 19.84 17.12 12.49
N TYR A 5 18.64 17.45 12.03
CA TYR A 5 17.41 16.79 12.46
C TYR A 5 17.44 15.30 12.10
N ARG A 6 16.81 14.47 12.94
CA ARG A 6 16.64 13.05 12.65
C ARG A 6 15.60 12.84 11.53
N GLU A 7 15.70 11.73 10.81
CA GLU A 7 14.79 11.39 9.71
C GLU A 7 13.33 11.35 10.15
N GLU A 8 13.07 10.89 11.36
CA GLU A 8 11.70 10.80 11.87
C GLU A 8 11.06 12.19 12.04
N VAL A 9 11.85 13.23 12.31
CA VAL A 9 11.35 14.62 12.36
C VAL A 9 10.87 15.07 10.98
N PHE A 10 11.57 14.68 9.90
CA PHE A 10 11.15 14.99 8.54
C PHE A 10 9.83 14.29 8.20
N ASN A 11 9.70 13.01 8.55
CA ASN A 11 8.48 12.24 8.30
C ASN A 11 7.28 12.86 9.02
N VAL A 12 7.44 13.29 10.27
CA VAL A 12 6.36 13.95 11.02
C VAL A 12 5.99 15.29 10.41
N LEU A 13 6.98 16.12 10.09
CA LEU A 13 6.72 17.41 9.44
C LEU A 13 6.01 17.24 8.11
N LEU A 14 6.41 16.26 7.32
CA LEU A 14 5.72 15.93 6.08
C LEU A 14 4.26 15.52 6.34
N ALA A 15 3.99 14.66 7.32
CA ALA A 15 2.63 14.28 7.67
C ALA A 15 1.77 15.47 8.12
N LEU A 16 2.34 16.40 8.89
CA LEU A 16 1.66 17.64 9.27
C LEU A 16 1.37 18.52 8.04
N LEU A 17 2.33 18.68 7.13
CA LEU A 17 2.15 19.44 5.89
C LEU A 17 1.08 18.84 4.97
N LEU A 18 1.00 17.50 4.91
CA LEU A 18 -0.06 16.80 4.18
C LEU A 18 -1.41 16.95 4.89
N HIS A 19 -1.43 16.99 6.22
CA HIS A 19 -2.63 17.22 7.01
C HIS A 19 -3.19 18.63 6.82
N GLU A 20 -2.34 19.65 6.90
CA GLU A 20 -2.70 21.06 6.67
C GLU A 20 -3.28 21.28 5.27
N ARG A 21 -2.87 20.48 4.28
CA ARG A 21 -3.41 20.48 2.91
C ARG A 21 -4.67 19.60 2.73
N SER A 22 -5.22 19.04 3.81
CA SER A 22 -6.35 18.12 3.79
C SER A 22 -6.13 16.86 2.93
N ILE A 23 -4.87 16.48 2.68
CA ILE A 23 -4.53 15.26 1.94
C ILE A 23 -4.74 14.06 2.87
N VAL A 24 -4.20 14.12 4.09
CA VAL A 24 -4.31 13.04 5.10
C VAL A 24 -4.89 13.57 6.40
N THR A 25 -5.34 12.67 7.26
CA THR A 25 -5.64 12.95 8.67
C THR A 25 -4.51 12.39 9.53
N ALA A 26 -3.84 13.24 10.31
CA ALA A 26 -2.75 12.86 11.19
C ALA A 26 -3.11 13.14 12.66
N PRO A 27 -2.59 12.38 13.65
CA PRO A 27 -2.79 12.68 15.07
C PRO A 27 -1.92 13.89 15.49
N GLU A 28 -2.30 15.08 15.01
CA GLU A 28 -1.50 16.30 15.05
C GLU A 28 -0.92 16.60 16.43
N GLN A 29 -1.74 16.57 17.47
CA GLN A 29 -1.30 16.86 18.84
C GLN A 29 -0.19 15.90 19.29
N SER A 30 -0.35 14.60 19.03
CA SER A 30 0.65 13.58 19.38
C SER A 30 1.95 13.76 18.59
N LEU A 31 1.84 14.12 17.31
CA LEU A 31 2.97 14.35 16.42
C LEU A 31 3.76 15.61 16.81
N ARG A 32 3.08 16.73 17.07
CA ARG A 32 3.71 17.97 17.54
C ARG A 32 4.40 17.76 18.89
N GLN A 33 3.74 17.07 19.82
CA GLN A 33 4.32 16.72 21.12
C GLN A 33 5.56 15.83 20.99
N ALA A 34 5.57 14.87 20.05
CA ALA A 34 6.73 14.01 19.81
C ALA A 34 7.95 14.80 19.34
N ILE A 35 7.76 15.81 18.48
CA ILE A 35 8.82 16.74 18.05
C ILE A 35 9.34 17.55 19.24
N GLU A 36 8.44 18.18 20.01
CA GLU A 36 8.79 19.04 21.14
C GLU A 36 9.56 18.28 22.23
N GLN A 37 9.14 17.05 22.54
CA GLN A 37 9.75 16.22 23.57
C GLN A 37 11.03 15.52 23.12
N ARG A 38 11.46 15.67 21.84
CA ARG A 38 12.59 14.95 21.22
C ARG A 38 12.59 13.44 21.52
N ARG A 39 11.41 12.86 21.74
CA ARG A 39 11.23 11.45 22.07
C ARG A 39 11.40 10.59 20.83
N HIS A 40 11.39 9.26 21.03
CA HIS A 40 11.23 8.33 19.91
C HIS A 40 9.93 8.68 19.19
N VAL A 41 10.08 9.26 18.00
CA VAL A 41 8.97 9.61 17.14
C VAL A 41 8.30 8.30 16.69
N PRO A 42 6.97 8.14 16.84
CA PRO A 42 6.30 6.93 16.38
C PRO A 42 6.44 6.80 14.85
N ASP A 43 6.37 5.56 14.35
CA ASP A 43 6.20 5.33 12.91
C ASP A 43 5.03 6.21 12.42
N VAL A 44 5.24 6.97 11.35
CA VAL A 44 4.29 7.99 10.94
C VAL A 44 3.11 7.34 10.24
N LEU A 45 2.11 6.97 11.05
CA LEU A 45 0.85 6.40 10.62
C LEU A 45 -0.21 7.50 10.55
N VAL A 46 -0.73 7.73 9.35
CA VAL A 46 -1.79 8.69 9.05
C VAL A 46 -2.97 7.96 8.39
N VAL A 47 -4.09 8.66 8.24
CA VAL A 47 -5.28 8.13 7.58
C VAL A 47 -5.50 8.87 6.26
N TYR A 48 -5.56 8.13 5.15
CA TYR A 48 -5.94 8.65 3.83
C TYR A 48 -7.26 8.02 3.40
N ARG A 49 -8.35 8.80 3.34
CA ARG A 49 -9.69 8.32 2.94
C ARG A 49 -10.13 7.04 3.67
N GLY A 50 -9.86 6.96 4.97
CA GLY A 50 -10.18 5.80 5.81
C GLY A 50 -9.15 4.65 5.74
N LEU A 51 -8.14 4.75 4.87
CA LEU A 51 -7.05 3.78 4.81
C LEU A 51 -5.92 4.19 5.76
N ARG A 52 -5.40 3.21 6.50
CA ARG A 52 -4.16 3.36 7.27
C ARG A 52 -3.01 3.51 6.29
N THR A 53 -2.26 4.60 6.39
CA THR A 53 -1.16 4.94 5.49
C THR A 53 0.10 5.22 6.30
N VAL A 54 1.19 4.51 6.02
CA VAL A 54 2.48 4.75 6.66
C VAL A 54 3.39 5.60 5.76
N ILE A 55 4.19 6.49 6.37
CA ILE A 55 5.20 7.31 5.69
C ILE A 55 6.59 6.89 6.15
N GLU A 56 7.39 6.35 5.22
CA GLU A 56 8.77 5.93 5.44
C GLU A 56 9.72 6.76 4.57
N GLY A 57 10.30 7.78 5.18
CA GLY A 57 11.26 8.67 4.53
C GLY A 57 12.71 8.38 4.92
N LYS A 58 13.62 8.44 3.94
CA LYS A 58 15.07 8.44 4.10
C LYS A 58 15.70 9.64 3.42
N VAL A 59 16.88 10.06 3.86
CA VAL A 59 17.64 11.08 3.13
C VAL A 59 18.45 10.41 2.03
N ALA A 60 18.47 11.00 0.84
CA ALA A 60 19.27 10.54 -0.30
C ALA A 60 20.77 10.87 -0.15
N ASP A 61 21.37 10.57 1.00
CA ASP A 61 22.78 10.83 1.30
C ASP A 61 23.63 9.56 1.47
N LYS A 62 22.99 8.39 1.41
CA LYS A 62 23.63 7.07 1.52
C LYS A 62 23.16 6.16 0.39
N ALA A 63 24.04 5.27 -0.06
CA ALA A 63 23.68 4.21 -0.98
C ALA A 63 22.64 3.27 -0.34
N GLY A 64 21.65 2.83 -1.11
CA GLY A 64 20.57 1.93 -0.65
C GLY A 64 19.52 2.60 0.24
N ALA A 65 19.51 3.94 0.35
CA ALA A 65 18.48 4.66 1.11
C ALA A 65 17.08 4.46 0.52
N ASP A 66 16.98 4.36 -0.81
CA ASP A 66 15.74 4.07 -1.54
C ASP A 66 15.25 2.67 -1.24
N GLU A 67 16.07 1.65 -1.47
CA GLU A 67 15.72 0.26 -1.19
C GLU A 67 15.26 0.08 0.26
N LYS A 68 15.99 0.65 1.21
CA LYS A 68 15.62 0.61 2.63
C LYS A 68 14.30 1.31 2.93
N ALA A 69 14.04 2.49 2.37
CA ALA A 69 12.77 3.20 2.56
C ALA A 69 11.60 2.36 2.03
N PHE A 70 11.79 1.75 0.87
CA PHE A 70 10.79 0.93 0.21
C PHE A 70 10.50 -0.36 0.96
N GLU A 71 11.54 -1.09 1.37
CA GLU A 71 11.39 -2.31 2.17
C GLU A 71 10.67 -2.03 3.48
N GLN A 72 11.02 -0.95 4.19
CA GLN A 72 10.33 -0.56 5.41
C GLN A 72 8.84 -0.29 5.16
N ALA A 73 8.50 0.47 4.12
CA ALA A 73 7.10 0.75 3.78
C ALA A 73 6.35 -0.55 3.43
N ARG A 74 6.97 -1.41 2.62
CA ARG A 74 6.41 -2.68 2.18
C ARG A 74 6.18 -3.64 3.34
N ASP A 75 7.12 -3.73 4.28
CA ASP A 75 6.99 -4.60 5.45
C ASP A 75 5.81 -4.18 6.34
N ARG A 76 5.53 -2.88 6.46
CA ARG A 76 4.34 -2.38 7.19
C ARG A 76 3.03 -2.75 6.50
N VAL A 77 3.01 -2.74 5.17
CA VAL A 77 1.84 -3.20 4.40
C VAL A 77 1.66 -4.71 4.55
N ASN A 78 2.73 -5.49 4.33
CA ASN A 78 2.70 -6.95 4.41
C ASN A 78 2.36 -7.49 5.81
N SER A 79 2.73 -6.75 6.87
CA SER A 79 2.39 -7.08 8.26
C SER A 79 1.00 -6.61 8.68
N GLY A 80 0.23 -5.98 7.79
CA GLY A 80 -1.13 -5.51 8.04
C GLY A 80 -1.21 -4.27 8.95
N ILE A 81 -0.10 -3.58 9.18
CA ILE A 81 -0.05 -2.34 9.98
C ILE A 81 -0.72 -1.19 9.21
N ALA A 82 -0.49 -1.11 7.90
CA ALA A 82 -1.06 -0.12 7.00
C ALA A 82 -1.61 -0.78 5.74
N HIS A 83 -2.60 -0.16 5.09
CA HIS A 83 -3.09 -0.60 3.78
C HIS A 83 -2.24 0.00 2.64
N VAL A 84 -1.61 1.14 2.90
CA VAL A 84 -0.76 1.88 1.96
C VAL A 84 0.55 2.26 2.65
N GLY A 85 1.67 2.01 1.98
CA GLY A 85 2.99 2.47 2.41
C GLY A 85 3.56 3.46 1.41
N ILE A 86 3.97 4.63 1.89
CA ILE A 86 4.66 5.65 1.09
C ILE A 86 6.15 5.59 1.44
N ALA A 87 6.97 5.23 0.46
CA ALA A 87 8.42 5.30 0.54
C ALA A 87 8.90 6.61 -0.09
N LEU A 88 9.75 7.35 0.62
CA LEU A 88 10.21 8.67 0.21
C LEU A 88 11.71 8.85 0.37
N LEU A 89 12.31 9.56 -0.58
CA LEU A 89 13.63 10.14 -0.43
C LEU A 89 13.56 11.66 -0.35
N TYR A 90 14.05 12.17 0.77
CA TYR A 90 14.35 13.59 0.93
C TYR A 90 15.65 13.93 0.21
N PRO A 91 15.75 15.09 -0.46
CA PRO A 91 17.02 15.56 -1.00
C PRO A 91 18.08 15.71 0.09
N ALA A 92 19.33 15.34 -0.20
CA ALA A 92 20.44 15.42 0.77
C ALA A 92 20.63 16.82 1.38
N ALA A 93 20.22 17.87 0.65
CA ALA A 93 20.24 19.26 1.12
C ALA A 93 19.43 19.48 2.41
N ILE A 94 18.42 18.64 2.70
CA ILE A 94 17.58 18.77 3.91
C ILE A 94 18.40 18.74 5.21
N ARG A 95 19.55 18.05 5.22
CA ARG A 95 20.42 17.98 6.42
C ARG A 95 21.12 19.29 6.75
N LYS A 96 21.20 20.22 5.79
CA LYS A 96 21.90 21.50 5.92
C LYS A 96 20.97 22.65 6.32
N ILE A 97 19.67 22.38 6.47
CA ILE A 97 18.68 23.42 6.78
C ILE A 97 18.84 23.85 8.25
N PRO A 98 19.16 25.13 8.53
CA PRO A 98 19.64 25.53 9.85
C PRO A 98 18.51 25.79 10.86
N SER A 99 17.32 26.18 10.41
CA SER A 99 16.17 26.43 11.29
C SER A 99 14.96 25.56 10.99
N PHE A 100 14.08 25.42 11.98
CA PHE A 100 12.84 24.63 11.86
C PHE A 100 11.84 25.27 10.89
N SER A 101 11.74 26.61 10.87
CA SER A 101 10.87 27.33 9.93
C SER A 101 11.33 27.15 8.48
N GLU A 102 12.64 27.20 8.22
CA GLU A 102 13.18 26.94 6.89
C GLU A 102 13.01 25.47 6.48
N LEU A 103 13.03 24.53 7.44
CA LEU A 103 12.79 23.12 7.16
C LEU A 103 11.36 22.87 6.68
N GLN A 104 10.37 23.52 7.29
CA GLN A 104 8.97 23.47 6.82
C GLN A 104 8.81 24.07 5.42
N GLY A 105 9.46 25.21 5.16
CA GLY A 105 9.47 25.84 3.83
C GLY A 105 10.15 24.96 2.78
N PHE A 106 11.27 24.34 3.14
CA PHE A 106 11.99 23.41 2.28
C PHE A 106 11.14 22.20 1.93
N LEU A 107 10.57 21.50 2.92
CA LEU A 107 9.67 20.36 2.70
C LEU A 107 8.43 20.74 1.88
N SER A 108 7.92 21.97 2.01
CA SER A 108 6.76 22.43 1.25
C SER A 108 7.04 22.65 -0.24
N SER A 109 8.29 22.85 -0.63
CA SER A 109 8.69 23.29 -1.98
C SER A 109 9.67 22.34 -2.69
N CYS A 110 10.28 21.40 -1.97
CA CYS A 110 11.24 20.48 -2.54
C CYS A 110 10.56 19.36 -3.35
N THR A 111 11.34 18.75 -4.24
CA THR A 111 10.98 17.54 -4.96
C THR A 111 11.47 16.33 -4.17
N PHE A 112 10.58 15.36 -3.96
CA PHE A 112 10.88 14.06 -3.36
C PHE A 112 11.01 13.01 -4.46
N LYS A 113 11.79 11.96 -4.21
CA LYS A 113 11.61 10.69 -4.92
C LYS A 113 10.59 9.88 -4.12
N VAL A 114 9.55 9.37 -4.76
CA VAL A 114 8.44 8.65 -4.11
C VAL A 114 8.19 7.31 -4.79
N ALA A 115 7.87 6.29 -3.99
CA ALA A 115 7.26 5.06 -4.44
C ALA A 115 6.16 4.68 -3.45
N VAL A 116 5.10 4.05 -3.94
CA VAL A 116 3.96 3.63 -3.12
C VAL A 116 3.76 2.13 -3.25
N CYS A 117 3.57 1.47 -2.11
CA CYS A 117 3.18 0.07 -2.02
C CYS A 117 1.80 -0.03 -1.36
N SER A 118 1.03 -1.03 -1.76
CA SER A 118 -0.30 -1.32 -1.24
C SER A 118 -0.60 -2.80 -1.41
N GLU A 119 -1.70 -3.27 -0.81
CA GLU A 119 -2.12 -4.67 -0.91
C GLU A 119 -2.35 -5.15 -2.36
N THR A 120 -2.62 -4.23 -3.29
CA THR A 120 -2.85 -4.54 -4.72
C THR A 120 -1.61 -4.35 -5.59
N GLY A 121 -0.48 -3.99 -4.98
CA GLY A 121 0.80 -3.88 -5.67
C GLY A 121 1.53 -2.57 -5.42
N GLU A 122 2.59 -2.37 -6.20
CA GLU A 122 3.63 -1.39 -5.98
C GLU A 122 3.79 -0.46 -7.19
N THR A 123 4.26 0.76 -6.97
CA THR A 123 4.67 1.68 -8.02
C THR A 123 6.18 1.71 -8.14
N GLY A 124 6.68 2.01 -9.33
CA GLY A 124 8.08 2.43 -9.48
C GLY A 124 8.35 3.75 -8.78
N TRP A 125 9.63 4.08 -8.65
CA TRP A 125 10.05 5.38 -8.14
C TRP A 125 9.78 6.49 -9.16
N THR A 126 9.14 7.55 -8.69
CA THR A 126 8.90 8.78 -9.45
C THR A 126 9.34 9.99 -8.64
N GLU A 127 9.35 11.17 -9.25
CA GLU A 127 9.76 12.41 -8.58
C GLU A 127 8.63 13.44 -8.62
N GLY A 128 8.43 14.16 -7.51
CA GLY A 128 7.43 15.22 -7.44
C GLY A 128 7.35 15.89 -6.07
N GLY A 129 6.60 16.99 -5.99
CA GLY A 129 6.31 17.70 -4.74
C GLY A 129 5.10 17.14 -3.99
N LEU A 130 4.58 17.91 -3.04
CA LEU A 130 3.43 17.49 -2.22
C LEU A 130 2.14 17.26 -3.02
N ASP A 131 1.87 18.09 -4.03
CA ASP A 131 0.68 17.92 -4.88
C ASP A 131 0.75 16.63 -5.68
N TYR A 132 1.94 16.32 -6.20
CA TYR A 132 2.19 15.05 -6.87
C TYR A 132 2.00 13.85 -5.92
N LEU A 133 2.46 13.96 -4.67
CA LEU A 133 2.23 12.92 -3.67
C LEU A 133 0.73 12.70 -3.42
N ALA A 134 -0.07 13.77 -3.38
CA ALA A 134 -1.52 13.67 -3.28
C ALA A 134 -2.13 12.92 -4.49
N ASP A 135 -1.64 13.18 -5.69
CA ASP A 135 -2.10 12.51 -6.91
C ASP A 135 -1.72 11.02 -6.93
N VAL A 136 -0.50 10.68 -6.51
CA VAL A 136 -0.08 9.27 -6.38
C VAL A 136 -0.94 8.53 -5.36
N LEU A 137 -1.25 9.16 -4.22
CA LEU A 137 -2.15 8.59 -3.21
C LEU A 137 -3.58 8.40 -3.74
N ARG A 138 -4.11 9.38 -4.47
CA ARG A 138 -5.42 9.30 -5.13
C ARG A 138 -5.48 8.14 -6.11
N GLY A 139 -4.51 8.02 -7.01
CA GLY A 139 -4.46 6.91 -7.96
C GLY A 139 -4.28 5.54 -7.29
N THR A 140 -3.55 5.48 -6.17
CA THR A 140 -3.42 4.25 -5.37
C THR A 140 -4.75 3.86 -4.72
N PHE A 141 -5.47 4.83 -4.16
CA PHE A 141 -6.79 4.60 -3.60
C PHE A 141 -7.80 4.14 -4.67
N GLU A 142 -7.81 4.78 -5.83
CA GLU A 142 -8.70 4.38 -6.93
C GLU A 142 -8.47 2.94 -7.38
N ARG A 143 -7.20 2.50 -7.47
CA ARG A 143 -6.85 1.09 -7.74
C ARG A 143 -7.33 0.15 -6.63
N LEU A 144 -7.13 0.51 -5.36
CA LEU A 144 -7.59 -0.31 -4.22
C LEU A 144 -9.10 -0.47 -4.21
N VAL A 145 -9.85 0.59 -4.47
CA VAL A 145 -11.32 0.55 -4.55
C VAL A 145 -11.78 -0.27 -5.75
N HIS A 146 -11.11 -0.16 -6.89
CA HIS A 146 -11.46 -0.93 -8.09
C HIS A 146 -11.27 -2.43 -7.87
N GLU A 147 -10.13 -2.84 -7.32
CA GLU A 147 -9.86 -4.25 -7.01
C GLU A 147 -10.85 -4.83 -6.00
N ASP A 148 -11.19 -4.09 -4.94
CA ASP A 148 -12.22 -4.51 -3.99
C ASP A 148 -13.60 -4.69 -4.66
N ALA A 149 -13.97 -3.80 -5.59
CA ALA A 149 -15.19 -3.94 -6.37
C ALA A 149 -15.17 -5.18 -7.29
N VAL A 150 -14.04 -5.47 -7.94
CA VAL A 150 -13.86 -6.67 -8.78
C VAL A 150 -13.97 -7.94 -7.95
N VAL A 151 -13.30 -8.00 -6.78
CA VAL A 151 -13.37 -9.15 -5.86
C VAL A 151 -14.81 -9.38 -5.40
N LYS A 152 -15.54 -8.31 -5.03
CA LYS A 152 -16.96 -8.42 -4.67
C LYS A 152 -17.81 -8.95 -5.82
N ALA A 153 -17.60 -8.46 -7.04
CA ALA A 153 -18.33 -8.94 -8.22
C ALA A 153 -18.09 -10.43 -8.50
N VAL A 154 -16.84 -10.88 -8.40
CA VAL A 154 -16.48 -12.31 -8.54
C VAL A 154 -17.17 -13.16 -7.48
N ASN A 155 -17.21 -12.69 -6.23
CA ASN A 155 -17.88 -13.41 -5.15
C ASN A 155 -19.39 -13.54 -5.38
N VAL A 156 -20.05 -12.48 -5.87
CA VAL A 156 -21.48 -12.52 -6.21
C VAL A 156 -21.76 -13.49 -7.36
N LEU A 157 -20.94 -13.45 -8.43
CA LEU A 157 -21.06 -14.38 -9.55
C LEU A 157 -20.89 -15.83 -9.11
N LYS A 158 -19.89 -16.11 -8.29
CA LYS A 158 -19.63 -17.45 -7.75
C LYS A 158 -20.82 -17.96 -6.92
N ALA A 159 -21.33 -17.13 -6.01
CA ALA A 159 -22.50 -17.49 -5.20
C ALA A 159 -23.73 -17.79 -6.06
N GLY A 160 -23.96 -17.00 -7.12
CA GLY A 160 -25.06 -17.22 -8.07
C GLY A 160 -24.91 -18.51 -8.89
N ILE A 161 -23.70 -18.81 -9.36
CA ILE A 161 -23.39 -20.06 -10.07
C ILE A 161 -23.60 -21.27 -9.14
N ASP A 162 -23.12 -21.20 -7.90
CA ASP A 162 -23.26 -22.26 -6.90
C ASP A 162 -24.74 -22.51 -6.53
N GLU A 163 -25.53 -21.43 -6.41
CA GLU A 163 -26.99 -21.54 -6.18
C GLU A 163 -27.71 -22.16 -7.37
N PHE A 164 -27.43 -21.68 -8.59
CA PHE A 164 -28.02 -22.22 -9.81
C PHE A 164 -27.69 -23.71 -9.97
N ALA A 165 -26.42 -24.09 -9.76
CA ALA A 165 -26.01 -25.49 -9.81
C ALA A 165 -26.78 -26.34 -8.80
N ARG A 166 -26.96 -25.87 -7.57
CA ARG A 166 -27.78 -26.57 -6.55
C ARG A 166 -29.24 -26.74 -6.97
N LEU A 167 -29.85 -25.72 -7.57
CA LEU A 167 -31.27 -25.75 -7.94
C LEU A 167 -31.54 -26.60 -9.18
N VAL A 168 -30.63 -26.57 -10.16
CA VAL A 168 -30.80 -27.30 -11.43
C VAL A 168 -30.38 -28.75 -11.30
N PHE A 169 -29.29 -29.02 -10.57
CA PHE A 169 -28.73 -30.36 -10.43
C PHE A 169 -29.17 -31.04 -9.13
N THR A 170 -30.48 -31.13 -8.95
CA THR A 170 -31.12 -31.78 -7.80
C THR A 170 -31.11 -33.31 -7.87
N SER A 171 -30.75 -33.88 -9.03
CA SER A 171 -30.64 -35.33 -9.22
C SER A 171 -29.43 -35.71 -10.08
N PRO A 172 -28.82 -36.89 -9.83
CA PRO A 172 -27.75 -37.43 -10.67
C PRO A 172 -28.13 -37.51 -12.16
N ALA A 173 -29.38 -37.87 -12.48
CA ALA A 173 -29.86 -37.97 -13.86
C ALA A 173 -29.87 -36.62 -14.60
N THR A 174 -30.10 -35.51 -13.87
CA THR A 174 -30.05 -34.16 -14.45
C THR A 174 -28.61 -33.72 -14.72
N VAL A 175 -27.68 -34.13 -13.86
CA VAL A 175 -26.23 -33.90 -14.04
C VAL A 175 -25.74 -34.65 -15.27
N ASP A 176 -26.10 -35.93 -15.40
CA ASP A 176 -25.67 -36.78 -16.52
C ASP A 176 -26.18 -36.24 -17.86
N ARG A 177 -27.46 -35.84 -17.93
CA ARG A 177 -28.03 -35.21 -19.13
C ARG A 177 -27.36 -33.88 -19.49
N ALA A 178 -27.06 -33.05 -18.50
CA ALA A 178 -26.39 -31.79 -18.76
C ALA A 178 -24.92 -32.00 -19.20
N ALA A 179 -24.21 -32.96 -18.60
CA ALA A 179 -22.87 -33.33 -19.02
C ALA A 179 -22.84 -33.83 -20.47
N GLU A 180 -23.84 -34.62 -20.88
CA GLU A 180 -24.01 -35.08 -22.26
C GLU A 180 -24.22 -33.92 -23.24
N ILE A 181 -25.15 -33.00 -22.94
CA ILE A 181 -25.44 -31.82 -23.78
C ILE A 181 -24.23 -30.87 -23.87
N LEU A 182 -23.52 -30.68 -22.75
CA LEU A 182 -22.34 -29.82 -22.67
C LEU A 182 -21.06 -30.49 -23.21
N GLY A 183 -21.14 -31.76 -23.63
CA GLY A 183 -20.01 -32.51 -24.19
C GLY A 183 -18.91 -32.86 -23.18
N ILE A 184 -19.21 -32.82 -21.88
CA ILE A 184 -18.27 -33.17 -20.81
C ILE A 184 -18.15 -34.70 -20.77
N ARG A 185 -16.97 -35.24 -21.10
CA ARG A 185 -16.69 -36.68 -21.06
C ARG A 185 -15.88 -37.04 -19.81
N GLU A 186 -16.16 -38.19 -19.22
CA GLU A 186 -15.34 -38.72 -18.12
C GLU A 186 -13.88 -38.87 -18.54
N VAL A 187 -12.97 -38.43 -17.66
CA VAL A 187 -11.53 -38.63 -17.85
C VAL A 187 -11.23 -40.14 -17.74
N PRO A 188 -10.50 -40.75 -18.70
CA PRO A 188 -10.21 -42.18 -18.65
C PRO A 188 -9.48 -42.55 -17.36
N LYS A 189 -10.03 -43.49 -16.59
CA LYS A 189 -9.38 -44.02 -15.38
C LYS A 189 -8.02 -44.63 -15.77
N ARG A 190 -6.92 -44.03 -15.27
CA ARG A 190 -5.56 -44.59 -15.41
C ARG A 190 -5.57 -46.01 -14.82
N SER A 191 -5.43 -47.01 -15.67
CA SER A 191 -5.26 -48.39 -15.22
C SER A 191 -3.94 -48.47 -14.43
N ARG A 192 -4.03 -48.88 -13.16
CA ARG A 192 -2.86 -49.32 -12.40
C ARG A 192 -2.26 -50.49 -13.17
N LYS A 193 -1.14 -50.27 -13.88
CA LYS A 193 -0.30 -51.35 -14.39
C LYS A 193 0.10 -52.21 -13.19
N LYS A 194 -0.37 -53.45 -13.17
CA LYS A 194 0.23 -54.48 -12.30
C LYS A 194 1.70 -54.58 -12.67
N SER A 195 2.57 -54.30 -11.71
CA SER A 195 3.96 -54.75 -11.75
C SER A 195 3.93 -56.27 -11.81
N VAL A 196 4.50 -56.83 -12.87
CA VAL A 196 4.84 -58.25 -12.95
C VAL A 196 6.36 -58.30 -12.88
N ASP A 197 6.84 -59.07 -11.90
CA ASP A 197 8.24 -59.39 -11.63
C ASP A 197 8.96 -60.01 -12.85
#